data_AF-A0A385SVW6-F1
#
_entry.id   AF-A0A385SVW6-F1
#
_cell.length_a   1.000
_cell.length_b   1.000
_cell.length_c   1.000
_cell.angle_alpha   90.00
_cell.angle_beta   90.00
_cell.angle_gamma   90.00
#
_symmetry.space_group_name_H-M   'P 1'
#
loop_
_entity.id
_entity.type
_entity.pdbx_description
1 polymer ?
#
loop_
_entity_poly.entity_id
_entity_poly.type
_entity_poly.pdbx_seq_one_letter_code
_entity_poly.pdbx_strand_id
1 'polypeptide(L)'
;MNTERLKKLHRASGLVLATFFFFHVINHLCAWWGADAHIRVMKLFRTVYRFPPVEFLLLSSALVQVISGPILVWKKGFQKTYTISCK
;
A
#
# COMPACT_ATOMS: atom_id res chain seq x y z
N MET A 1 -7.80 -19.79 10.13
CA MET A 1 -7.85 -18.31 10.17
C MET A 1 -9.08 -17.81 9.44
N ASN A 2 -9.93 -17.00 10.08
CA ASN A 2 -11.19 -16.54 9.49
C ASN A 2 -10.93 -15.65 8.27
N THR A 3 -11.43 -16.07 7.09
CA THR A 3 -11.19 -15.39 5.80
C THR A 3 -11.65 -13.92 5.84
N GLU A 4 -12.70 -13.60 6.59
CA GLU A 4 -13.19 -12.23 6.77
C GLU A 4 -12.23 -11.33 7.56
N ARG A 5 -11.57 -11.87 8.60
CA ARG A 5 -10.54 -11.11 9.34
C ARG A 5 -9.32 -10.84 8.47
N LEU A 6 -8.91 -11.82 7.67
CA LEU A 6 -7.80 -11.68 6.72
C LEU A 6 -8.10 -10.58 5.68
N LYS A 7 -9.31 -10.54 5.11
CA LYS A 7 -9.74 -9.49 4.17
C LYS A 7 -9.71 -8.10 4.82
N LYS A 8 -10.20 -7.96 6.05
CA LYS A 8 -10.18 -6.69 6.79
C LYS A 8 -8.75 -6.21 7.05
N LEU A 9 -7.87 -7.11 7.53
CA LEU A 9 -6.46 -6.82 7.74
C LEU A 9 -5.77 -6.39 6.45
N HIS A 10 -5.94 -7.15 5.36
CA HIS A 10 -5.37 -6.83 4.04
C HIS A 10 -5.81 -5.46 3.51
N ARG A 11 -7.08 -5.10 3.70
CA ARG A 11 -7.60 -3.79 3.31
C ARG A 11 -7.00 -2.66 4.15
N ALA A 12 -6.90 -2.87 5.47
CA ALA A 12 -6.32 -1.87 6.37
C ALA A 12 -4.83 -1.66 6.10
N SER A 13 -4.04 -2.73 5.99
CA SER A 13 -2.61 -2.65 5.65
C SER A 13 -2.39 -2.09 4.24
N GLY A 14 -3.27 -2.43 3.30
CA GLY A 14 -3.26 -1.88 1.95
C GLY A 14 -3.51 -0.38 1.92
N LEU A 15 -4.44 0.12 2.74
CA LEU A 15 -4.71 1.55 2.84
C LEU A 15 -3.48 2.32 3.35
N VAL A 16 -2.83 1.80 4.40
CA VAL A 16 -1.59 2.37 4.94
C VAL A 16 -0.50 2.45 3.88
N LEU A 17 -0.25 1.35 3.16
CA LEU A 17 0.74 1.30 2.08
C LEU A 17 0.37 2.22 0.91
N ALA A 18 -0.91 2.30 0.56
CA ALA A 18 -1.39 3.16 -0.51
C ALA A 18 -1.18 4.65 -0.17
N THR A 19 -1.46 5.06 1.07
CA THR A 19 -1.16 6.42 1.54
C THR A 19 0.32 6.72 1.47
N PHE A 20 1.18 5.80 1.93
CA PHE A 20 2.64 5.94 1.79
C PHE A 20 3.07 6.08 0.33
N PHE A 21 2.57 5.20 -0.55
CA PHE A 21 2.88 5.23 -1.97
C PHE A 21 2.42 6.52 -2.63
N PHE A 22 1.26 7.06 -2.26
CA PHE A 22 0.76 8.33 -2.76
C PHE A 22 1.73 9.49 -2.45
N PHE A 23 2.17 9.63 -1.20
CA PHE A 23 3.16 10.63 -0.82
C PHE A 23 4.51 10.40 -1.50
N HIS A 24 4.92 9.15 -1.68
CA HIS A 24 6.14 8.79 -2.38
C HIS A 24 6.11 9.24 -3.86
N VAL A 25 5.01 8.98 -4.57
CA VAL A 25 4.81 9.41 -5.96
C VAL A 25 4.75 10.94 -6.06
N ILE A 26 4.07 11.62 -5.13
CA ILE A 26 4.08 13.10 -5.07
C ILE A 26 5.50 13.63 -4.93
N ASN A 27 6.30 13.05 -4.04
CA ASN A 27 7.69 13.46 -3.85
C ASN A 27 8.50 13.32 -5.14
N HIS A 28 8.26 12.26 -5.93
CA HIS A 28 8.88 12.10 -7.25
C HIS A 28 8.33 13.10 -8.29
N LEU A 29 7.03 13.40 -8.28
CA LEU A 29 6.43 14.41 -9.16
C LEU A 29 6.99 15.81 -8.86
N CYS A 30 7.32 16.13 -7.61
CA CYS A 30 8.00 17.37 -7.25
C CYS A 30 9.37 17.53 -7.93
N ALA A 31 10.02 16.44 -8.36
CA ALA A 31 11.26 16.53 -9.13
C ALA A 31 11.06 17.18 -10.51
N TRP A 32 9.85 17.13 -11.06
CA TRP A 32 9.51 17.83 -12.30
C TRP A 32 9.59 19.35 -12.14
N TRP A 33 9.14 19.88 -10.99
CA TRP A 33 9.17 21.32 -10.70
C TRP A 33 10.57 21.86 -10.34
N GLY A 34 11.57 20.98 -10.27
CA GLY A 34 12.95 21.30 -9.99
C GLY A 34 13.53 20.51 -8.82
N ALA A 35 14.86 20.31 -8.86
CA ALA A 35 15.57 19.53 -7.85
C ALA A 35 15.45 20.11 -6.43
N ASP A 36 15.40 21.44 -6.30
CA ASP A 36 15.34 22.12 -5.00
C ASP A 36 14.00 21.90 -4.27
N ALA A 37 12.89 21.88 -5.01
CA ALA A 37 11.57 21.53 -4.47
C ALA A 37 11.52 20.07 -4.01
N HIS A 38 12.04 19.14 -4.84
CA HIS A 38 12.17 17.73 -4.47
C HIS A 38 13.02 17.53 -3.21
N ILE A 39 14.18 18.20 -3.10
CA ILE A 39 15.08 18.08 -1.94
C ILE A 39 14.40 18.55 -0.65
N ARG A 40 13.65 19.65 -0.69
CA ARG A 40 12.90 20.15 0.48
C ARG A 40 11.84 19.15 0.95
N VAL A 41 11.04 18.62 0.02
CA VAL A 41 9.99 17.62 0.34
C VAL A 41 10.63 16.30 0.82
N MET A 42 11.67 15.82 0.15
CA MET A 42 12.47 14.66 0.56
C MET A 42 12.97 14.78 1.99
N LYS A 43 13.48 15.96 2.38
CA LYS A 43 14.06 16.18 3.71
C LYS A 43 13.00 16.11 4.81
N LEU A 44 11.80 16.66 4.54
CA LEU A 44 10.67 16.57 5.46
C LEU A 44 10.16 15.13 5.60
N PHE A 45 9.95 14.46 4.47
CA PHE A 45 9.50 13.06 4.47
C PHE A 45 10.53 12.10 5.05
N ARG A 46 11.83 12.36 4.89
CA ARG A 46 12.89 11.55 5.50
C ARG A 46 12.79 11.54 7.03
N THR A 47 12.40 12.63 7.68
CA THR A 47 12.19 12.67 9.13
C THR A 47 11.04 11.76 9.55
N VAL A 48 9.95 11.74 8.78
CA VAL A 48 8.77 10.92 9.06
C VAL A 48 9.03 9.44 8.74
N TYR A 49 9.67 9.14 7.62
CA TYR A 49 9.96 7.76 7.20
C TYR A 49 11.03 7.08 8.05
N ARG A 50 12.02 7.83 8.54
CA ARG A 50 13.09 7.30 9.40
C ARG A 50 12.68 7.23 10.87
N PHE A 51 11.41 7.51 11.18
CA PHE A 51 10.88 7.34 12.52
C PHE A 51 10.61 5.84 12.76
N PRO A 52 11.26 5.19 13.75
CA PRO A 52 11.19 3.74 13.90
C PRO A 52 9.77 3.18 13.96
N PRO A 53 8.80 3.81 14.66
CA PRO A 53 7.41 3.35 14.64
C PRO A 53 6.76 3.31 13.25
N VAL A 54 7.05 4.30 12.39
CA VAL A 54 6.53 4.36 11.02
C VAL A 54 7.16 3.27 10.17
N GLU A 55 8.46 3.05 10.32
CA GLU A 55 9.19 1.99 9.62
C GLU A 55 8.63 0.60 9.97
N PHE A 56 8.48 0.29 11.26
CA PHE A 56 7.89 -0.97 11.70
C PHE A 56 6.46 -1.15 11.19
N LEU A 57 5.64 -0.09 11.21
CA LEU A 57 4.27 -0.12 10.72
C LEU A 57 4.19 -0.38 9.21
N LEU A 58 5.05 0.26 8.42
CA LEU A 58 5.14 0.06 6.98
C LEU A 58 5.64 -1.35 6.64
N LEU A 59 6.71 -1.82 7.29
CA LEU A 59 7.26 -3.16 7.09
C LEU A 59 6.25 -4.24 7.47
N SER A 60 5.58 -4.08 8.62
CA SER A 60 4.52 -5.01 9.05
C SER A 60 3.36 -5.02 8.06
N SER A 61 2.95 -3.86 7.55
CA SER A 61 1.90 -3.75 6.54
C SER A 61 2.31 -4.43 5.24
N ALA A 62 3.55 -4.25 4.79
CA ALA A 62 4.10 -4.91 3.60
C ALA A 62 4.14 -6.44 3.77
N LEU A 63 4.58 -6.94 4.91
CA LEU A 63 4.57 -8.37 5.24
C LEU A 63 3.15 -8.94 5.20
N VAL A 64 2.19 -8.23 5.83
CA VAL A 64 0.78 -8.61 5.78
C VAL A 64 0.30 -8.65 4.33
N GLN A 65 0.64 -7.67 3.50
CA GLN A 65 0.24 -7.62 2.08
C GLN A 65 0.81 -8.80 1.29
N VAL A 66 2.10 -9.10 1.46
CA VAL A 66 2.82 -10.19 0.76
C VAL A 66 2.30 -11.56 1.15
N ILE A 67 1.92 -11.76 2.42
CA ILE A 67 1.38 -13.05 2.88
C ILE A 67 -0.10 -13.17 2.50
N SER A 68 -0.91 -12.15 2.78
CA SER A 68 -2.37 -12.21 2.60
C SER A 68 -2.81 -12.10 1.15
N GLY A 69 -2.06 -11.39 0.29
CA GLY A 69 -2.39 -11.20 -1.12
C GLY A 69 -2.46 -12.53 -1.89
N PRO A 70 -1.38 -13.33 -1.94
CA PRO A 70 -1.38 -14.64 -2.59
C PRO A 70 -2.40 -15.59 -1.99
N ILE A 71 -2.55 -15.61 -0.67
CA ILE A 71 -3.55 -16.46 0.02
C ILE A 71 -4.96 -16.10 -0.45
N LEU A 72 -5.27 -14.81 -0.59
CA LEU A 72 -6.60 -14.35 -1.00
C LEU A 72 -6.87 -14.64 -2.48
N VAL A 73 -5.87 -14.47 -3.35
CA VAL A 73 -5.95 -14.82 -4.78
C VAL A 73 -6.15 -16.33 -4.96
N TRP A 74 -5.37 -17.15 -4.24
CA TRP A 74 -5.46 -18.61 -4.32
C TRP A 74 -6.78 -19.15 -3.74
N LYS A 75 -7.27 -18.56 -2.64
CA LYS A 75 -8.57 -18.95 -2.04
C LYS A 75 -9.79 -18.53 -2.86
N LYS A 76 -9.77 -17.36 -3.49
CA LYS A 76 -10.88 -16.96 -4.37
C LYS A 76 -10.83 -17.71 -5.69
N GLY A 77 -9.66 -18.17 -6.14
CA GLY A 77 -9.44 -18.50 -7.54
C GLY A 77 -9.57 -17.24 -8.39
N PHE A 78 -9.01 -17.23 -9.60
CA PHE A 78 -9.36 -16.21 -10.59
C PHE A 78 -10.85 -16.37 -10.95
N GLN A 79 -11.75 -15.84 -10.13
CA GLN A 79 -13.17 -15.76 -10.45
C GLN A 79 -13.31 -14.74 -11.55
N LYS A 80 -13.17 -15.22 -12.80
CA LYS A 80 -13.78 -14.64 -13.99
C LYS A 80 -15.25 -14.47 -13.68
N THR A 81 -15.63 -13.32 -13.15
CA THR A 81 -17.04 -12.90 -13.09
C THR A 81 -17.46 -12.54 -14.51
N TYR A 82 -17.74 -13.57 -15.31
CA TYR A 82 -18.65 -13.45 -16.45
C TYR A 82 -20.04 -13.77 -15.95
N THR A 83 -20.64 -12.88 -15.16
CA THR A 83 -22.10 -12.89 -15.03
C THR A 83 -22.64 -12.10 -16.20
N ILE A 84 -22.81 -12.78 -17.35
CA ILE A 84 -23.72 -12.34 -18.39
C ILE A 84 -25.12 -12.44 -17.77
N SER A 85 -25.58 -11.34 -17.18
CA SER A 85 -26.97 -11.20 -16.77
C SER A 85 -27.76 -10.79 -18.00
N CYS A 86 -28.21 -11.78 -18.79
CA CYS A 86 -29.29 -11.56 -19.74
C CYS A 86 -30.58 -11.48 -18.92
N LYS A 87 -31.19 -10.31 -18.85
CA LYS A 87 -32.58 -10.14 -18.46
C LYS A 87 -33.22 -9.07 -19.33
#